data_AF-A0A3C1XW75-F1
#
_entry.id   AF-A0A3C1XW75-F1
#
_cell.length_a   1.000
_cell.length_b   1.000
_cell.length_c   1.000
_cell.angle_alpha   90.00
_cell.angle_beta   90.00
_cell.angle_gamma   90.00
#
_symmetry.space_group_name_H-M   'P 1'
#
loop_
_entity.id
_entity.type
_entity.pdbx_description
1 polymer ?
#
loop_
_entity_poly.entity_id
_entity_poly.type
_entity_poly.pdbx_seq_one_letter_code
_entity_poly.pdbx_strand_id
1 'polypeptide(L)' 'MSQGKIVQIIGAVVDVEFPRESVPKVYDALKVENTEITLEVQQQLGDGVVRTIALGSTDGLKRNLVAVNTDRGIS' A
#
# COMPACT_ATOMS: atom_id res chain seq x y z
N MET A 1 -3.54 -5.51 -11.87
CA MET A 1 -2.80 -5.71 -10.61
C MET A 1 -1.37 -5.25 -10.79
N SER A 2 -1.11 -4.00 -10.41
CA SER A 2 0.25 -3.48 -10.24
C SER A 2 0.82 -3.90 -8.89
N GLN A 3 2.15 -3.90 -8.77
CA GLN A 3 2.85 -4.21 -7.53
C GLN A 3 3.70 -3.02 -7.10
N GLY A 4 3.75 -2.79 -5.80
CA GLY A 4 4.58 -1.79 -5.16
C GLY A 4 5.34 -2.36 -3.98
N LYS A 5 6.20 -1.54 -3.38
CA LYS A 5 7.02 -1.92 -2.22
C LYS A 5 6.81 -0.96 -1.07
N ILE A 6 6.73 -1.48 0.15
CA ILE A 6 6.67 -0.64 1.35
C ILE A 6 7.99 0.13 1.51
N VAL A 7 7.92 1.46 1.56
CA VAL A 7 9.09 2.33 1.73
C VAL A 7 9.15 2.97 3.12
N GLN A 8 8.01 3.14 3.78
CA GLN A 8 7.94 3.72 5.13
C GLN A 8 6.76 3.14 5.93
N ILE A 9 6.96 2.99 7.25
CA ILE A 9 5.95 2.50 8.19
C ILE A 9 6.01 3.41 9.43
N ILE A 10 4.91 4.11 9.73
CA ILE A 10 4.75 4.97 10.91
C ILE A 10 3.39 4.65 11.55
N GLY A 11 3.39 3.76 12.54
CA GLY A 11 2.17 3.24 13.14
C GLY A 11 1.28 2.58 12.08
N ALA A 12 0.04 3.04 11.94
CA ALA A 12 -0.89 2.56 10.91
C ALA A 12 -0.68 3.21 9.54
N VAL A 13 0.13 4.26 9.43
CA VAL A 13 0.43 4.92 8.16
C VAL A 13 1.57 4.18 7.46
N VAL A 14 1.32 3.70 6.25
CA VAL A 14 2.28 2.96 5.44
C VAL A 14 2.40 3.63 4.09
N ASP A 15 3.60 4.04 3.70
CA ASP A 15 3.85 4.56 2.35
C ASP A 15 4.39 3.42 1.47
N VAL A 16 3.83 3.31 0.26
CA VAL A 16 4.15 2.26 -0.71
C VAL A 16 4.52 2.91 -2.04
N GLU A 17 5.65 2.50 -2.61
CA GLU A 17 6.12 2.96 -3.92
C GLU A 17 5.71 1.99 -5.02
N PHE A 18 5.06 2.49 -6.06
CA PHE A 18 4.70 1.77 -7.29
C PHE A 18 5.45 2.36 -8.48
N PRO A 19 5.57 1.61 -9.60
CA PRO A 19 5.96 2.19 -10.88
C PRO A 19 5.05 3.38 -11.24
N ARG A 20 5.61 4.45 -11.80
CA ARG A 20 4.92 5.73 -12.02
C ARG A 20 3.72 5.61 -12.97
N GLU A 21 3.77 4.66 -13.88
CA GLU A 21 2.72 4.30 -14.83
C GLU A 21 1.60 3.44 -14.22
N SER A 22 1.78 3.00 -12.97
CA SER A 22 0.96 1.97 -12.31
C SER A 22 0.51 2.36 -10.90
N VAL A 23 0.45 3.67 -10.62
CA VAL A 23 0.09 4.20 -9.30
C VAL A 23 -1.39 3.92 -8.99
N PRO A 24 -1.71 3.26 -7.86
CA PRO A 24 -3.07 3.01 -7.42
C PRO A 24 -3.89 4.30 -7.22
N LYS A 25 -5.20 4.21 -7.39
CA LYS A 25 -6.12 5.32 -7.12
C LYS A 25 -6.32 5.50 -5.62
N VAL A 26 -6.73 6.69 -5.22
CA VAL A 26 -7.23 6.91 -3.86
C VAL A 26 -8.45 5.99 -3.63
N TYR A 27 -8.48 5.38 -2.44
CA TYR A 27 -9.39 4.34 -1.99
C TYR A 27 -9.19 2.95 -2.59
N ASP A 28 -8.19 2.73 -3.45
CA ASP A 28 -7.83 1.36 -3.83
C ASP A 28 -7.30 0.58 -2.61
N ALA A 29 -7.66 -0.69 -2.51
CA ALA A 29 -7.13 -1.61 -1.51
C ALA A 29 -5.85 -2.28 -2.03
N LEU A 30 -4.83 -2.33 -1.19
CA LEU A 30 -3.58 -3.04 -1.42
C LEU A 30 -3.49 -4.23 -0.48
N LYS A 31 -3.09 -5.39 -1.01
CA LYS A 31 -2.81 -6.60 -0.22
C LYS A 31 -1.31 -6.76 -0.06
N VAL A 32 -0.82 -6.81 1.18
CA VAL A 32 0.61 -7.03 1.44
C VAL A 32 0.88 -8.54 1.37
N GLU A 33 1.78 -8.96 0.48
CA GLU A 33 2.06 -10.37 0.24
C GLU A 33 2.53 -11.09 1.52
N ASN A 34 2.08 -12.34 1.69
CA ASN A 34 2.39 -13.18 2.85
C ASN A 34 1.91 -12.61 4.19
N THR A 35 0.91 -11.74 4.17
CA THR A 35 0.25 -11.22 5.36
C THR A 35 -1.26 -11.12 5.15
N GLU A 36 -2.02 -11.05 6.23
CA GLU A 36 -3.46 -10.75 6.18
C GLU A 36 -3.75 -9.24 6.11
N ILE A 37 -2.71 -8.40 6.11
CA ILE A 37 -2.87 -6.95 6.19
C ILE A 37 -3.31 -6.38 4.86
N THR A 38 -4.36 -5.55 4.95
CA THR A 38 -4.87 -4.74 3.86
C THR A 38 -4.54 -3.29 4.14
N LEU A 39 -4.03 -2.58 3.14
CA LEU A 39 -3.80 -1.15 3.18
C LEU A 39 -4.82 -0.46 2.29
N GLU A 40 -5.36 0.67 2.70
CA GLU A 40 -6.22 1.51 1.85
C GLU A 40 -5.47 2.78 1.44
N VAL A 41 -5.41 3.06 0.14
CA VAL A 41 -4.77 4.26 -0.40
C VAL A 41 -5.56 5.50 0.03
N GLN A 42 -4.90 6.44 0.70
CA GLN A 42 -5.49 7.71 1.12
C GLN A 42 -5.01 8.90 0.28
N GLN A 43 -3.79 8.84 -0.22
CA GLN A 43 -3.19 9.95 -0.93
C GLN A 43 -2.09 9.47 -1.89
N GLN A 44 -1.94 10.13 -3.03
CA GLN A 44 -0.77 10.02 -3.89
C GLN A 44 0.20 11.14 -3.52
N LEU A 45 1.43 10.80 -3.11
CA LEU A 45 2.44 11.75 -2.65
C LEU A 45 3.34 12.28 -3.78
N GLY A 46 3.31 11.63 -4.95
CA GLY A 46 4.21 11.89 -6.07
C GLY A 46 5.29 10.82 -6.19
N ASP A 47 6.02 10.83 -7.31
CA ASP A 47 7.11 9.89 -7.60
C ASP A 47 6.75 8.40 -7.49
N GLY A 48 5.48 8.05 -7.69
CA GLY A 48 5.00 6.67 -7.56
C GLY A 48 4.65 6.26 -6.13
N VAL A 49 4.85 7.13 -5.14
CA VAL A 49 4.54 6.86 -3.74
C VAL A 49 3.08 7.17 -3.43
N VAL A 50 2.41 6.22 -2.79
CA VAL A 50 1.08 6.38 -2.19
C VAL A 50 1.15 6.25 -0.69
N ARG A 51 0.43 7.12 0.03
CA ARG A 51 0.17 7.00 1.46
C ARG A 51 -1.06 6.15 1.66
N THR A 52 -0.93 5.16 2.53
CA THR A 52 -2.00 4.23 2.87
C THR A 52 -2.23 4.18 4.38
N ILE A 53 -3.42 3.72 4.77
CA ILE A 53 -3.75 3.35 6.15
C ILE A 53 -3.91 1.83 6.21
N ALA A 54 -3.20 1.20 7.15
CA ALA A 54 -3.36 -0.21 7.44
C ALA A 54 -4.66 -0.49 8.20
N LEU A 55 -5.42 -1.48 7.72
CA LEU A 55 -6.67 -1.93 8.33
C LEU A 55 -6.44 -3.16 9.20
N GLY A 56 -5.53 -3.01 10.15
CA GLY A 56 -5.06 -4.06 11.03
C GLY A 56 -3.75 -3.66 11.70
N SER A 57 -3.18 -4.57 12.48
CA SER A 57 -1.86 -4.35 13.08
C SER A 57 -0.77 -4.28 12.01
N THR A 58 0.15 -3.33 12.13
CA THR A 58 1.36 -3.25 11.29
C THR A 58 2.54 -4.01 11.89
N ASP A 59 2.32 -4.76 12.97
CA ASP A 59 3.35 -5.59 13.60
C ASP A 59 3.90 -6.61 12.61
N GLY A 60 5.24 -6.67 12.53
CA GLY A 60 5.93 -7.58 11.62
C GLY A 60 6.03 -7.10 10.17
N LEU A 61 5.36 -6.00 9.79
CA LEU A 61 5.60 -5.36 8.49
C LEU A 61 7.03 -4.83 8.42
N LYS A 62 7.61 -4.92 7.22
CA LYS A 62 8.97 -4.47 6.93
C LYS A 62 8.96 -3.72 5.62
N ARG A 63 9.94 -2.82 5.46
CA ARG A 63 10.23 -2.22 4.17
C ARG A 63 10.60 -3.29 3.16
N ASN A 64 10.37 -2.98 1.88
CA ASN A 64 10.55 -3.86 0.72
C ASN A 64 9.58 -5.04 0.62
N LEU A 65 8.64 -5.21 1.57
CA LEU A 65 7.52 -6.13 1.34
C LEU A 65 6.68 -5.66 0.15
N VAL A 66 6.20 -6.62 -0.62
CA VAL A 66 5.38 -6.38 -1.81
C VAL A 66 3.95 -6.11 -1.41
N ALA A 67 3.37 -5.06 -1.98
CA ALA A 67 1.95 -4.74 -1.87
C ALA A 67 1.32 -4.77 -3.28
N VAL A 68 0.25 -5.53 -3.42
CA VAL A 68 -0.44 -5.76 -4.69
C VAL A 68 -1.71 -4.91 -4.74
N ASN A 69 -1.86 -4.10 -5.79
CA ASN A 69 -3.10 -3.35 -5.99
C ASN A 69 -4.23 -4.29 -6.43
N THR A 70 -5.37 -4.20 -5.76
CA THR A 70 -6.59 -4.94 -6.12
C THR A 70 -7.41 -4.24 -7.20
N ASP A 71 -7.02 -3.02 -7.59
CA ASP A 71 -7.68 -2.17 -8.60
C ASP A 71 -9.14 -1.79 -8.24
N ARG A 72 -9.50 -1.91 -6.95
CA ARG A 72 -10.82 -1.56 -6.41
C ARG A 72 -10.74 -1.18 -4.93
N GLY A 73 -11.79 -0.54 -4.44
CA GLY A 73 -11.96 -0.28 -3.01
C GLY A 73 -12.34 -1.50 -2.19
N ILE A 74 -12.40 -1.31 -0.88
CA ILE A 74 -12.73 -2.36 0.07
C ILE A 74 -14.21 -2.72 -0.03
N SER A 75 -14.48 -4.02 -0.08
CA SER A 75 -15.80 -4.63 -0.25
C SER A 75 -15.98 -5.78 0.71
#